data_AF-A0A1V5VPB8-F1
#
_entry.id   AF-A0A1V5VPB8-F1
#
_cell.length_a   1.000
_cell.length_b   1.000
_cell.length_c   1.000
_cell.angle_alpha   90.00
_cell.angle_beta   90.00
_cell.angle_gamma   90.00
#
_symmetry.space_group_name_H-M   'P 1'
#
loop_
_entity.id
_entity.type
_entity.pdbx_description
1 polymer ?
#
loop_
_entity_poly.entity_id
_entity_poly.type
_entity_poly.pdbx_seq_one_letter_code
_entity_poly.pdbx_strand_id
1 'polypeptide(L)'
;MNECLQIIFSGIVALSTVVYAVLTWRLVSETRKTREIQVTPDIHVFFEKSEADVHFVYIVLENFGYGIAYNTTFEIIKDFSVYDFEFERLENKYLG
;
A
#
# COMPACT_ATOMS: atom_id res chain seq x y z
N MET A 1 8.10 58.53 -18.26
CA MET A 1 8.71 57.26 -18.73
C MET A 1 8.68 56.17 -17.66
N ASN A 2 9.01 56.50 -16.39
CA ASN A 2 9.19 55.49 -15.32
C ASN A 2 7.88 54.85 -14.83
N GLU A 3 6.78 55.59 -14.76
CA GLU A 3 5.49 55.07 -14.26
C GLU A 3 4.89 54.00 -15.19
N CYS A 4 4.91 54.22 -16.52
CA CYS A 4 4.44 53.21 -17.47
C CYS A 4 5.22 51.90 -17.35
N LEU A 5 6.55 51.97 -17.16
CA LEU A 5 7.37 50.77 -16.97
C LEU A 5 7.03 50.06 -15.66
N GLN A 6 6.82 50.79 -14.57
CA GLN A 6 6.40 50.20 -13.29
C GLN A 6 5.06 49.47 -13.39
N ILE A 7 4.08 50.06 -14.07
CA ILE A 7 2.76 49.44 -14.27
C ILE A 7 2.88 48.14 -15.08
N ILE A 8 3.70 48.13 -16.14
CA ILE A 8 3.93 46.93 -16.95
C ILE A 8 4.61 45.84 -16.13
N PHE A 9 5.66 46.16 -15.38
CA PHE A 9 6.34 45.18 -14.52
C PHE A 9 5.43 44.62 -13.43
N SER A 10 4.66 45.49 -12.76
CA SER A 10 3.68 45.07 -11.75
C SER A 10 2.61 44.16 -12.35
N GLY A 11 2.10 44.48 -13.54
CA GLY A 11 1.12 43.65 -14.25
C GLY A 11 1.67 42.26 -14.59
N ILE A 12 2.90 42.17 -15.08
CA ILE A 12 3.56 40.89 -15.38
C ILE A 12 3.75 40.05 -14.11
N VAL A 13 4.22 40.67 -13.02
CA VAL A 13 4.44 39.98 -11.74
C VAL A 13 3.12 39.49 -11.15
N ALA A 14 2.08 40.32 -11.20
CA ALA A 14 0.74 39.94 -10.75
C ALA A 14 0.20 38.75 -11.56
N LEU A 15 0.35 38.78 -12.88
CA LEU A 15 -0.10 37.70 -13.75
C LEU A 15 0.69 36.40 -13.51
N SER A 16 2.01 36.50 -13.31
CA SER A 16 2.85 35.35 -12.91
C SER A 16 2.41 34.76 -11.57
N THR A 17 2.04 35.60 -10.61
CA THR A 17 1.57 35.16 -9.29
C THR A 17 0.23 34.42 -9.40
N VAL A 18 -0.69 34.88 -10.25
CA VAL A 18 -1.96 34.19 -10.52
C VAL A 18 -1.71 32.82 -11.15
N VAL A 19 -0.83 32.74 -12.16
CA VAL A 19 -0.45 31.45 -12.77
C VAL A 19 0.17 30.51 -11.75
N TYR A 20 1.09 31.02 -10.93
CA TYR A 20 1.72 30.25 -9.85
C TYR A 20 0.69 29.73 -8.85
N ALA A 21 -0.27 30.55 -8.43
CA ALA A 21 -1.32 30.15 -7.50
C ALA A 21 -2.20 29.02 -8.10
N VAL A 22 -2.56 29.12 -9.37
CA VAL A 22 -3.35 28.08 -10.07
C VAL A 22 -2.57 26.78 -10.19
N LEU A 23 -1.30 26.83 -10.58
CA LEU A 23 -0.43 25.65 -10.66
C LEU A 23 -0.25 24.99 -9.29
N THR A 24 0.00 25.80 -8.26
CA THR A 24 0.15 25.33 -6.89
C THR A 24 -1.13 24.65 -6.40
N TRP A 25 -2.30 25.23 -6.70
CA TRP A 25 -3.57 24.62 -6.34
C TRP A 25 -3.76 23.26 -7.02
N ARG A 26 -3.47 23.15 -8.33
CA ARG A 26 -3.54 21.87 -9.04
C ARG A 26 -2.60 20.83 -8.42
N LEU A 27 -1.35 21.22 -8.16
CA LEU A 27 -0.34 20.32 -7.60
C LEU A 27 -0.73 19.82 -6.20
N VAL A 28 -1.29 20.68 -5.35
CA VAL A 28 -1.81 20.27 -4.03
C VAL A 28 -2.99 19.31 -4.18
N SER A 29 -3.88 19.55 -5.15
CA SER A 29 -5.02 18.65 -5.40
C SER A 29 -4.59 17.27 -5.86
N GLU A 30 -3.55 17.19 -6.70
CA GLU A 30 -2.97 15.92 -7.16
C GLU A 30 -2.23 15.22 -6.00
N THR A 31 -1.42 15.97 -5.24
CA THR A 31 -0.70 15.45 -4.07
C THR A 31 -1.67 14.87 -3.03
N ARG A 32 -2.85 15.48 -2.85
CA ARG A 32 -3.87 14.96 -1.94
C ARG A 32 -4.39 13.58 -2.38
N LYS A 33 -4.67 13.41 -3.67
CA LYS A 33 -5.11 12.13 -4.24
C LYS A 33 -4.03 11.05 -4.08
N THR A 34 -2.77 11.41 -4.31
CA THR A 34 -1.64 10.49 -4.10
C THR A 34 -1.52 10.07 -2.65
N ARG A 35 -1.72 10.99 -1.69
CA ARG A 35 -1.70 10.67 -0.26
C ARG A 35 -2.86 9.75 0.14
N GLU A 36 -4.06 9.94 -0.40
CA GLU A 36 -5.19 9.04 -0.11
C GLU A 36 -4.89 7.60 -0.56
N ILE A 37 -4.28 7.42 -1.73
CA ILE A 37 -3.91 6.09 -2.25
C ILE A 37 -2.72 5.50 -1.47
N GLN A 38 -1.67 6.27 -1.23
CA GLN A 38 -0.48 5.78 -0.51
C GLN A 38 -0.73 5.53 0.99
N VAL A 39 -1.81 6.05 1.56
CA VAL A 39 -2.16 5.85 2.97
C VAL A 39 -3.15 4.68 3.15
N THR A 40 -3.51 3.98 2.08
CA THR A 40 -4.41 2.81 2.19
C THR A 40 -3.62 1.58 2.68
N PRO A 41 -4.03 0.94 3.81
CA PRO A 41 -3.42 -0.31 4.26
C PRO A 41 -3.84 -1.47 3.34
N ASP A 42 -2.95 -2.45 3.16
CA ASP A 42 -3.21 -3.66 2.35
C ASP A 42 -2.77 -4.89 3.13
N ILE A 43 -3.73 -5.58 3.75
CA ILE A 43 -3.46 -6.70 4.66
C ILE A 43 -3.64 -8.00 3.92
N HIS A 44 -2.57 -8.79 3.89
CA HIS A 44 -2.54 -10.12 3.32
C HIS A 44 -2.49 -11.15 4.43
N VAL A 45 -3.22 -12.24 4.24
CA VAL A 45 -3.26 -13.36 5.17
C VAL A 45 -2.90 -14.61 4.40
N PHE A 46 -1.81 -15.27 4.81
CA PHE A 46 -1.34 -16.48 4.15
C PHE A 46 -0.80 -17.49 5.17
N PHE A 47 -0.66 -18.73 4.71
CA PHE A 47 -0.12 -19.81 5.51
C PHE A 47 1.33 -20.08 5.11
N GLU A 48 2.21 -20.18 6.11
CA GLU A 48 3.62 -20.50 5.92
C GLU A 48 3.98 -21.76 6.71
N LYS A 49 4.72 -22.69 6.10
CA LYS A 49 5.17 -23.91 6.79
C LYS A 49 6.37 -23.59 7.66
N SER A 50 6.44 -24.18 8.84
CA SER A 50 7.63 -24.03 9.68
C SER A 50 8.82 -24.77 9.08
N GLU A 51 9.96 -24.10 8.99
CA GLU A 51 11.22 -24.73 8.59
C GLU A 51 11.74 -25.72 9.65
N ALA A 52 11.37 -25.52 10.92
CA ALA A 52 11.85 -26.32 12.04
C ALA A 52 11.02 -27.60 12.27
N ASP A 53 9.74 -27.59 11.92
CA ASP A 53 8.83 -28.72 12.15
C ASP A 53 7.66 -28.74 11.15
N VAL A 54 7.61 -29.80 10.34
CA VAL A 54 6.62 -29.99 9.26
C VAL A 54 5.18 -30.14 9.75
N HIS A 55 4.97 -30.33 11.05
CA HIS A 55 3.64 -30.42 11.64
C HIS A 55 3.04 -29.07 12.01
N PHE A 56 3.81 -27.98 11.93
CA PHE A 56 3.33 -26.64 12.24
C PHE A 56 3.16 -25.79 10.97
N VAL A 57 2.01 -25.13 10.90
CA VAL A 57 1.69 -24.12 9.88
C VAL A 57 1.38 -22.82 10.60
N TYR A 58 2.06 -21.75 10.21
CA TYR A 58 1.83 -20.40 10.73
C TYR A 58 0.79 -19.68 9.86
N ILE A 59 -0.10 -18.95 10.51
CA ILE A 59 -0.90 -17.92 9.85
C ILE A 59 -0.11 -16.62 9.97
N VAL A 60 0.33 -16.10 8.82
CA VAL A 60 1.07 -14.84 8.75
C VAL A 60 0.11 -13.75 8.31
N LEU A 61 0.10 -12.67 9.07
CA LEU A 61 -0.72 -11.48 8.86
C LEU A 61 0.23 -10.32 8.61
N GLU A 62 0.29 -9.85 7.37
CA GLU A 62 1.25 -8.83 6.95
C GLU A 62 0.57 -7.69 6.21
N ASN A 63 0.98 -6.45 6.51
CA ASN A 63 0.53 -5.27 5.78
C ASN A 63 1.58 -4.92 4.71
N PHE A 64 1.24 -5.21 3.45
CA PHE A 64 2.05 -4.84 2.28
C PHE A 64 1.79 -3.39 1.83
N GLY A 65 0.75 -2.76 2.34
CA GLY A 65 0.39 -1.38 2.02
C GLY A 65 1.29 -0.35 2.72
N TYR A 66 1.48 0.80 2.07
CA TYR A 66 2.21 1.95 2.65
C TYR A 66 1.43 2.65 3.78
N GLY A 67 0.11 2.41 3.87
CA GLY A 67 -0.75 2.91 4.93
C GLY A 67 -0.65 2.07 6.20
N ILE A 68 -0.78 2.72 7.37
CA ILE A 68 -0.84 2.01 8.65
C ILE A 68 -2.24 1.41 8.83
N ALA A 69 -2.31 0.11 9.08
CA ALA A 69 -3.55 -0.59 9.39
C ALA A 69 -3.97 -0.34 10.85
N TYR A 70 -4.88 0.61 11.08
CA TYR A 70 -5.45 0.88 12.40
C TYR A 70 -6.72 0.06 12.64
N ASN A 71 -6.90 -0.42 13.87
CA ASN A 71 -8.12 -1.09 14.34
C ASN A 71 -8.53 -2.34 13.53
N THR A 72 -7.55 -3.09 13.02
CA THR A 72 -7.82 -4.34 12.32
C THR A 72 -8.30 -5.41 13.29
N THR A 73 -9.45 -6.01 12.99
CA THR A 73 -10.00 -7.15 13.72
C THR A 73 -9.89 -8.40 12.86
N PHE A 74 -9.42 -9.50 13.44
CA PHE A 74 -9.31 -10.79 12.77
C PHE A 74 -10.25 -11.78 13.43
N GLU A 75 -11.00 -12.51 12.62
CA GLU A 75 -11.92 -13.55 13.08
C GLU A 75 -11.55 -14.89 12.43
N ILE A 76 -11.35 -15.91 13.26
CA ILE A 76 -11.12 -17.27 12.79
C ILE A 76 -12.48 -17.93 12.63
N ILE A 77 -12.94 -18.03 11.38
CA ILE A 77 -14.26 -18.60 11.04
C ILE A 77 -14.27 -20.13 11.21
N LYS A 78 -13.11 -20.76 11.09
CA LYS A 78 -12.98 -22.22 11.18
C LYS A 78 -11.61 -22.64 11.68
N ASP A 79 -11.60 -23.37 12.78
CA ASP A 79 -10.42 -24.07 13.29
C ASP A 79 -10.38 -25.47 12.68
N PHE A 80 -9.35 -25.75 11.90
CA PHE A 80 -9.12 -27.09 11.35
C PHE A 80 -8.21 -27.84 12.32
N SER A 81 -8.82 -28.57 13.26
CA SER A 81 -8.11 -29.28 14.33
C SER A 81 -7.27 -30.48 13.84
N VAL A 82 -7.32 -30.82 12.56
CA VAL A 82 -6.61 -31.97 11.98
C VAL A 82 -6.13 -31.61 10.58
N TYR A 83 -4.84 -31.34 10.44
CA TYR A 83 -4.16 -31.48 9.16
C TYR A 83 -3.93 -32.97 8.91
N ASP A 84 -4.92 -33.64 8.33
CA ASP A 84 -4.73 -34.99 7.78
C ASP A 84 -4.01 -34.86 6.44
N PHE A 85 -2.75 -34.38 6.48
CA PHE A 85 -1.85 -34.58 5.36
C PHE A 85 -1.52 -36.07 5.37
N GLU A 86 -2.31 -36.86 4.64
CA GLU A 86 -1.81 -38.13 4.12
C GLU A 86 -0.58 -37.79 3.27
N PHE A 87 0.60 -37.81 3.91
CA PHE A 87 1.86 -37.96 3.23
C PHE A 87 1.82 -39.35 2.60
N GLU A 88 1.17 -39.45 1.45
CA GLU A 88 1.25 -40.61 0.59
C GLU A 88 2.72 -40.74 0.20
N ARG A 89 3.40 -41.59 0.95
CA ARG A 89 4.82 -41.89 0.85
C ARG A 89 5.09 -42.38 -0.57
N LEU A 90 5.56 -41.47 -1.44
CA LEU A 90 5.99 -41.73 -2.82
C LEU A 90 7.26 -42.61 -2.91
N GLU A 91 7.47 -43.54 -1.98
CA GLU A 91 8.66 -44.40 -1.96
C GLU A 91 8.50 -45.65 -2.84
N ASN A 92 7.28 -46.01 -3.28
CA ASN A 92 7.05 -47.28 -3.99
C ASN A 92 6.73 -47.18 -5.49
N LYS A 93 6.93 -46.02 -6.14
CA LYS A 93 6.67 -45.89 -7.59
C LYS A 93 7.92 -45.99 -8.48
N TYR A 94 9.12 -46.05 -7.92
CA TYR A 94 10.37 -46.05 -8.71
C TYR A 94 11.36 -47.18 -8.38
N LEU A 95 10.95 -48.20 -7.62
CA LEU A 95 11.73 -49.43 -7.42
C LEU A 95 10.90 -50.65 -7.82
N GLY A 96 10.52 -50.67 -9.10
CA GLY A 96 10.12 -51.87 -9.84
C GLY A 96 11.25 -52.31 -10.77
#